data_AF-A0A3L7NLC6-F1
#
_entry.id   AF-A0A3L7NLC6-F1
#
_cell.length_a   1.000
_cell.length_b   1.000
_cell.length_c   1.000
_cell.angle_alpha   90.00
_cell.angle_beta   90.00
_cell.angle_gamma   90.00
#
_symmetry.space_group_name_H-M   'P 1'
#
loop_
_entity.id
_entity.type
_entity.pdbx_description
1 polymer ?
#
loop_
_entity_poly.entity_id
_entity_poly.type
_entity_poly.pdbx_seq_one_letter_code
_entity_poly.pdbx_strand_id
1 'polypeptide(L)'
;MVPVMLLGFLPLLKMTFFKGDVMKELTISDVQSRSTDGRLEIVGLITNKGNRTWSGVTIEAEFFDASGAFVDEATEYLRTDISANAQEHFKVSIANPTAALSNPDTKTVVKVAGGHTSPF
;
A
#
# COMPACT_ATOMS: atom_id res chain seq x y z
N MET A 1 -30.01 5.37 -44.20
CA MET A 1 -29.03 6.10 -43.37
C MET A 1 -28.89 5.38 -42.03
N VAL A 2 -27.95 4.44 -41.95
CA VAL A 2 -27.27 3.95 -40.72
C VAL A 2 -25.97 3.31 -41.20
N PRO A 3 -24.81 3.63 -40.63
CA PRO A 3 -23.73 2.68 -40.56
C PRO A 3 -23.51 2.28 -39.09
N VAL A 4 -23.78 1.00 -38.84
CA VAL A 4 -23.30 0.23 -37.69
C VAL A 4 -21.81 -0.03 -37.91
N MET A 5 -20.96 0.49 -37.01
CA MET A 5 -19.54 0.16 -36.85
C MET A 5 -19.07 1.05 -35.68
N LEU A 6 -18.77 0.59 -34.46
CA LEU A 6 -17.86 -0.46 -34.03
C LEU A 6 -18.41 -1.10 -32.73
N LEU A 7 -18.80 -2.37 -32.78
CA LEU A 7 -18.56 -3.29 -31.67
C LEU A 7 -17.13 -3.80 -31.85
N GLY A 8 -16.21 -3.32 -31.02
CA GLY A 8 -14.80 -3.67 -31.09
C GLY A 8 -14.17 -3.72 -29.71
N PHE A 9 -14.24 -4.89 -29.08
CA PHE A 9 -13.24 -5.46 -28.18
C PHE A 9 -12.59 -4.55 -27.12
N LEU A 10 -13.08 -4.66 -25.88
CA LEU A 10 -12.19 -4.74 -24.72
C LEU A 10 -12.57 -5.96 -23.86
N PRO A 11 -12.00 -7.14 -24.13
CA PRO A 11 -12.04 -8.21 -23.14
C PRO A 11 -10.97 -7.94 -22.07
N LEU A 12 -11.31 -8.29 -20.82
CA LEU A 12 -10.37 -8.58 -19.72
C LEU A 12 -9.72 -7.39 -19.01
N LEU A 13 -10.51 -6.65 -18.23
CA LEU A 13 -10.08 -6.34 -16.86
C LEU A 13 -10.88 -7.23 -15.91
N LYS A 14 -10.54 -8.52 -15.93
CA LYS A 14 -10.74 -9.37 -14.76
C LYS A 14 -9.82 -8.82 -13.68
N MET A 15 -10.30 -7.80 -12.96
CA MET A 15 -9.80 -7.45 -11.64
C MET A 15 -10.09 -8.66 -10.74
N THR A 16 -9.21 -9.65 -10.80
CA THR A 16 -9.06 -10.66 -9.76
C THR A 16 -8.55 -9.94 -8.51
N PHE A 17 -9.45 -9.23 -7.82
CA PHE A 17 -9.27 -8.83 -6.43
C PHE A 17 -9.44 -10.07 -5.54
N PHE A 18 -8.48 -10.99 -5.65
CA PHE A 18 -8.25 -11.99 -4.60
C PHE A 18 -7.11 -11.49 -3.72
N LYS A 19 -7.37 -10.41 -2.98
CA LYS A 19 -6.62 -10.04 -1.76
C LYS A 19 -7.72 -9.81 -0.72
N GLY A 20 -7.82 -10.73 0.24
CA GLY A 20 -8.97 -10.94 1.13
C GLY A 20 -9.38 -9.74 1.97
N ASP A 21 -10.41 -9.93 2.81
CA ASP A 21 -11.10 -8.93 3.64
C ASP A 21 -10.21 -7.95 4.43
N VAL A 22 -8.92 -8.28 4.62
CA VAL A 22 -7.85 -7.40 5.14
C VAL A 22 -7.92 -5.98 4.55
N MET A 23 -7.98 -5.86 3.22
CA MET A 23 -7.94 -4.55 2.56
C MET A 23 -9.24 -3.75 2.69
N LYS A 24 -10.33 -4.37 3.14
CA LYS A 24 -11.62 -3.66 3.35
C LYS A 24 -11.69 -3.01 4.73
N GLU A 25 -11.13 -3.66 5.74
CA GLU A 25 -11.20 -3.17 7.12
C GLU A 25 -10.03 -2.25 7.47
N LEU A 26 -8.82 -2.50 6.93
CA LEU A 26 -7.64 -1.68 7.19
C LEU A 26 -7.48 -0.60 6.11
N THR A 27 -7.49 0.67 6.52
CA THR A 27 -7.25 1.82 5.63
C THR A 27 -5.97 2.54 6.00
N ILE A 28 -5.15 2.88 5.01
CA ILE A 28 -3.97 3.74 5.19
C ILE A 28 -4.34 5.19 4.86
N SER A 29 -3.90 6.13 5.68
CA SER A 29 -4.02 7.57 5.47
C SER A 29 -2.75 8.31 5.89
N ASP A 30 -2.70 9.60 5.60
CA ASP A 30 -1.67 10.55 6.07
C ASP A 30 -0.24 10.11 5.75
N VAL A 31 -0.07 9.47 4.59
CA VAL A 31 1.23 8.98 4.12
C VAL A 31 2.13 10.17 3.79
N GLN A 32 3.31 10.17 4.40
CA GLN A 32 4.36 11.13 4.13
C GLN A 32 5.68 10.39 3.88
N SER A 33 6.41 10.85 2.88
CA SER A 33 7.78 10.43 2.62
C SER A 33 8.74 11.52 3.11
N ARG A 34 9.77 11.12 3.84
CA ARG A 34 10.80 12.04 4.35
C ARG A 34 12.17 11.39 4.27
N SER A 35 13.18 12.20 3.96
CA SER A 35 14.58 11.78 4.02
C SER A 35 15.19 12.30 5.33
N THR A 36 15.76 11.42 6.13
CA THR A 36 16.35 11.77 7.44
C THR A 36 17.55 10.86 7.71
N ASP A 37 18.69 11.44 8.07
CA ASP A 37 19.91 10.72 8.46
C ASP A 37 20.36 9.62 7.46
N GLY A 38 20.27 9.91 6.15
CA GLY A 38 20.64 8.95 5.10
C GLY A 38 19.64 7.80 4.92
N ARG A 39 18.42 7.94 5.45
CA ARG A 39 17.33 6.98 5.32
C ARG A 39 16.15 7.63 4.62
N LEU A 40 15.45 6.85 3.80
CA LEU A 40 14.12 7.19 3.33
C LEU A 40 13.11 6.58 4.31
N GLU A 41 12.28 7.42 4.91
CA GLU A 41 11.22 7.00 5.82
C GLU A 41 9.86 7.31 5.22
N ILE A 42 8.98 6.32 5.21
CA ILE A 42 7.59 6.44 4.80
C ILE A 42 6.76 6.22 6.05
N VAL A 43 6.15 7.29 6.53
CA VAL A 43 5.32 7.28 7.73
C VAL A 43 3.87 7.47 7.34
N GLY A 44 2.96 6.93 8.15
CA GLY A 44 1.54 7.12 7.94
C GLY A 44 0.72 6.59 9.09
N LEU A 45 -0.59 6.58 8.86
CA LEU A 45 -1.58 6.09 9.80
C LEU A 45 -2.29 4.89 9.18
N ILE A 46 -2.42 3.81 9.94
CA ILE A 46 -3.31 2.70 9.60
C ILE A 46 -4.50 2.74 10.55
N THR A 47 -5.70 2.69 9.99
CA THR A 47 -6.97 2.69 10.72
C THR A 47 -7.69 1.38 10.48
N ASN A 48 -8.07 0.71 11.56
CA ASN A 48 -8.97 -0.43 11.51
C ASN A 48 -10.43 0.03 11.57
N LYS A 49 -11.11 0.03 10.44
CA LYS A 49 -12.56 0.34 10.31
C LYS A 49 -13.45 -0.89 10.47
N GLY A 50 -12.86 -2.04 10.77
CA GLY A 50 -13.58 -3.28 11.05
C GLY A 50 -14.02 -3.39 12.52
N ASN A 51 -14.70 -4.48 12.82
CA ASN A 51 -15.15 -4.85 14.17
C ASN A 51 -14.26 -5.91 14.84
N ARG A 52 -13.20 -6.38 14.17
CA ARG A 52 -12.24 -7.36 14.66
C ARG A 52 -10.91 -6.71 14.98
N THR A 53 -10.15 -7.29 15.90
CA THR A 53 -8.74 -6.91 16.11
C THR A 53 -7.86 -7.54 15.03
N TRP A 54 -6.97 -6.74 14.46
CA TRP A 54 -5.98 -7.17 13.48
C TRP A 54 -4.60 -7.29 14.11
N SER A 55 -3.93 -8.40 13.82
CA SER A 55 -2.59 -8.73 14.31
C SER A 55 -1.66 -9.06 13.14
N GLY A 56 -0.36 -8.85 13.36
CA GLY A 56 0.67 -9.20 12.40
C GLY A 56 0.50 -8.52 11.04
N VAL A 57 0.17 -7.23 11.07
CA VAL A 57 -0.13 -6.47 9.87
C VAL A 57 1.16 -6.12 9.13
N THR A 58 1.23 -6.44 7.85
CA THR A 58 2.36 -6.07 6.99
C THR A 58 1.98 -4.89 6.12
N ILE A 59 2.77 -3.82 6.20
CA ILE A 59 2.70 -2.64 5.32
C ILE A 59 3.74 -2.79 4.22
N GLU A 60 3.36 -2.48 2.99
CA GLU A 60 4.24 -2.50 1.82
C GLU A 60 4.21 -1.15 1.13
N ALA A 61 5.39 -0.61 0.86
CA ALA A 61 5.62 0.60 0.08
C ALA A 61 6.26 0.22 -1.25
N GLU A 62 5.59 0.54 -2.35
CA GLU A 62 6.07 0.34 -3.72
C GLU A 62 6.49 1.69 -4.31
N PHE A 63 7.61 1.70 -5.02
CA PHE A 63 8.18 2.88 -5.63
C PHE A 63 8.13 2.77 -7.14
N PHE A 64 7.70 3.84 -7.79
CA PHE A 64 7.56 3.92 -9.24
C PHE A 64 8.27 5.17 -9.76
N ASP A 65 8.95 5.05 -10.90
CA ASP A 65 9.56 6.20 -11.55
C ASP A 65 8.52 7.11 -12.23
N ALA A 66 8.99 8.21 -12.83
CA ALA A 66 8.14 9.17 -13.53
C ALA A 66 7.35 8.56 -14.70
N SER A 67 7.80 7.44 -15.27
CA SER A 67 7.11 6.71 -16.34
C SER A 67 6.05 5.73 -15.80
N GLY A 68 6.02 5.52 -14.48
CA GLY A 68 5.18 4.54 -13.82
C GLY A 68 5.78 3.14 -13.79
N ALA A 69 7.07 2.97 -14.12
CA ALA A 69 7.75 1.69 -14.00
C ALA A 69 8.09 1.40 -12.54
N PHE A 70 7.92 0.15 -12.12
CA PHE A 70 8.31 -0.30 -10.78
C PHE A 70 9.83 -0.18 -10.60
N VAL A 71 10.25 0.45 -9.51
CA VAL A 71 11.64 0.69 -9.16
C VAL A 71 12.08 -0.26 -8.05
N ASP A 72 11.31 -0.30 -6.96
CA ASP A 72 11.66 -1.07 -5.77
C ASP A 72 10.43 -1.23 -4.85
N GLU A 73 10.56 -2.05 -3.82
CA GLU A 73 9.59 -2.22 -2.74
C GLU A 73 10.27 -2.29 -1.36
N ALA A 74 9.55 -1.89 -0.33
CA ALA A 74 9.97 -2.05 1.06
C ALA A 74 8.79 -2.44 1.93
N THR A 75 9.04 -3.22 2.98
CA THR A 75 8.00 -3.70 3.89
C THR A 75 8.30 -3.37 5.34
N GLU A 76 7.24 -3.20 6.12
CA GLU A 76 7.29 -3.10 7.59
C GLU A 76 6.25 -4.03 8.21
N TYR A 77 6.63 -4.76 9.25
CA TYR A 77 5.74 -5.63 10.00
C TYR A 77 5.36 -5.00 11.34
N LEU A 78 4.07 -4.69 11.50
CA LEU A 78 3.52 -4.16 12.74
C LEU A 78 3.33 -5.30 13.74
N ARG A 79 4.12 -5.23 14.83
CA ARG A 79 4.05 -6.19 15.94
C ARG A 79 2.89 -5.93 16.88
N THR A 80 2.26 -4.77 16.77
CA THR A 80 1.15 -4.33 17.61
C THR A 80 -0.18 -4.80 17.03
N ASP A 81 -1.14 -5.05 17.92
CA ASP A 81 -2.51 -5.35 17.55
C ASP A 81 -3.28 -4.04 17.32
N ILE A 82 -4.04 -3.98 16.23
CA ILE A 82 -4.90 -2.85 15.90
C ILE A 82 -6.34 -3.25 16.23
N SER A 83 -6.80 -2.84 17.42
CA SER A 83 -8.18 -3.08 17.87
C SER A 83 -9.22 -2.48 16.91
N ALA A 84 -10.47 -2.96 17.00
CA ALA A 84 -11.57 -2.42 16.23
C ALA A 84 -11.71 -0.90 16.42
N ASN A 85 -11.88 -0.15 15.33
CA ASN A 85 -11.94 1.32 15.30
C ASN A 85 -10.69 2.04 15.83
N ALA A 86 -9.60 1.32 16.08
CA ALA A 86 -8.33 1.90 16.52
C ALA A 86 -7.47 2.32 15.33
N GLN A 87 -6.47 3.14 15.66
CA GLN A 87 -5.46 3.61 14.73
C GLN A 87 -4.08 3.29 15.27
N GLU A 88 -3.15 3.06 14.38
CA GLU A 88 -1.74 2.82 14.70
C GLU A 88 -0.86 3.59 13.69
N HIS A 89 0.24 4.16 14.18
CA HIS A 89 1.24 4.75 13.30
C HIS A 89 2.19 3.68 12.77
N PHE A 90 2.54 3.77 11.49
CA PHE A 90 3.56 2.90 10.90
C PHE A 90 4.72 3.72 10.35
N LYS A 91 5.87 3.04 10.21
CA LYS A 91 7.05 3.58 9.56
C LYS A 91 7.76 2.49 8.76
N VAL A 92 7.78 2.61 7.44
CA VAL A 92 8.67 1.83 6.57
C VAL A 92 9.98 2.61 6.43
N SER A 93 11.11 1.95 6.66
CA SER A 93 12.41 2.64 6.68
C SER A 93 13.45 1.94 5.83
N ILE A 94 13.95 2.64 4.83
CA ILE A 94 14.93 2.15 3.85
C ILE A 94 16.26 2.82 4.17
N ALA A 95 17.25 2.00 4.56
CA ALA A 95 18.61 2.47 4.79
C ALA A 95 19.36 2.60 3.47
N ASN A 96 20.15 3.67 3.31
CA ASN A 96 20.96 3.91 2.11
C ASN A 96 20.12 3.80 0.81
N PRO A 97 19.04 4.61 0.67
CA PRO A 97 18.15 4.53 -0.48
C PRO A 97 18.94 4.74 -1.77
N THR A 98 18.58 4.00 -2.81
CA THR A 98 19.20 4.16 -4.13
C THR A 98 18.95 5.58 -4.67
N ALA A 99 19.74 5.98 -5.68
CA ALA A 99 19.54 7.26 -6.35
C ALA A 99 18.12 7.36 -6.97
N ALA A 100 17.57 6.24 -7.44
CA ALA A 100 16.21 6.20 -7.98
C ALA A 100 15.16 6.48 -6.89
N LEU A 101 15.31 5.90 -5.70
CA LEU A 101 14.41 6.18 -4.56
C LEU A 101 14.55 7.60 -4.01
N SER A 102 15.68 8.25 -4.26
CA SER A 102 15.93 9.63 -3.83
C SER A 102 15.49 10.68 -4.86
N ASN A 103 14.97 10.25 -6.02
CA ASN A 103 14.50 11.16 -7.07
C ASN A 103 13.14 11.79 -6.65
N PRO A 104 12.98 13.12 -6.73
CA PRO A 104 11.72 13.79 -6.37
C PRO A 104 10.51 13.36 -7.22
N ASP A 105 10.74 12.84 -8.43
CA ASP A 105 9.68 12.35 -9.32
C ASP A 105 9.25 10.90 -9.00
N THR A 106 9.93 10.23 -8.07
CA THR A 106 9.59 8.87 -7.64
C THR A 106 8.29 8.89 -6.85
N LYS A 107 7.28 8.21 -7.37
CA LYS A 107 5.99 8.05 -6.73
C LYS A 107 6.02 6.89 -5.75
N THR A 108 5.55 7.12 -4.54
CA THR A 108 5.37 6.07 -3.52
C THR A 108 3.90 5.69 -3.45
N VAL A 109 3.62 4.38 -3.43
CA VAL A 109 2.30 3.81 -3.16
C VAL A 109 2.41 2.91 -1.94
N VAL A 110 1.53 3.08 -0.96
CA VAL A 110 1.56 2.29 0.28
C VAL A 110 0.26 1.49 0.41
N LYS A 111 0.39 0.21 0.78
CA LYS A 111 -0.74 -0.70 0.94
C LYS A 111 -0.54 -1.66 2.11
N VAL A 112 -1.64 -2.25 2.56
CA VAL A 112 -1.61 -3.38 3.49
C VAL A 112 -1.40 -4.66 2.67
N ALA A 113 -0.29 -5.35 2.91
CA ALA A 113 0.09 -6.57 2.20
C ALA A 113 -0.42 -7.85 2.89
N GLY A 114 -0.60 -7.81 4.21
CA GLY A 114 -1.04 -8.96 5.00
C GLY A 114 -1.46 -8.61 6.42
N GLY A 115 -2.01 -9.59 7.13
CA GLY A 115 -2.49 -9.51 8.50
C GLY A 115 -3.48 -10.64 8.78
N HIS A 116 -3.83 -10.85 10.05
CA HIS A 116 -4.86 -11.81 10.44
C HIS A 116 -5.71 -11.30 11.61
N THR A 117 -6.92 -11.85 11.75
CA THR A 117 -7.81 -11.58 12.89
C THR A 117 -7.84 -12.76 13.86
N SER A 118 -8.13 -12.51 15.14
CA SER A 118 -8.34 -13.56 16.15
C SER A 118 -9.84 -13.86 16.37
N PRO A 119 -10.27 -15.11 16.69
CA PRO A 119 -9.50 -16.34 16.72
C PRO A 119 -9.69 -17.06 15.38
N PHE A 120 -8.78 -16.82 14.42
CA PHE A 120 -8.66 -17.50 13.11
C PHE A 120 -9.94 -18.06 12.45
#